data_AF-A0A8I0AI04-F1
#
_entry.id   AF-A0A8I0AI04-F1
#
_cell.length_a   1.000
_cell.length_b   1.000
_cell.length_c   1.000
_cell.angle_alpha   90.00
_cell.angle_beta   90.00
_cell.angle_gamma   90.00
#
_symmetry.space_group_name_H-M   'P 1'
#
loop_
_entity.id
_entity.type
_entity.pdbx_description
1 polymer ?
#
loop_
_entity_poly.entity_id
_entity_poly.type
_entity_poly.pdbx_seq_one_letter_code
_entity_poly.pdbx_strand_id
1 'polypeptide(L)'
;MDDKLFDIFSEETTVPKCVLDRIDETLDTLERTEDKKKETRSTGGRTNRKNWKRSLVLSFAAVMAFGATVFAAEKYMGISSFFSNGGARLSKEAQALIENEPVQQEDGDSILTFTVKEALCDKNSVQIVVEAAAKERGKYFLVGEDSSYDDPVSNLGIDSNQTIEEYAGEKGLTVVRVNAHFEFGEKLGISSASGDFRSQEDDVLMIYSSAVKGNQSSNLTVSCVGVAMLPDAKSVDDVMRTNITFQLEDKSQKRTVTYVPKNAEDGIITADGKVKILSVEVEESEIGEYAAIHYMVLGDASNIALDVTEANGNLWNMTSVGGSAETTQNTKEGVWKIMYEKTDLPDEIGIRAYDYENSIAYEPVMLQMS
;
A
#
# COMPACT_ATOMS: atom_id res chain seq x y z
N MET A 1 7.71 28.88 -42.84
CA MET A 1 8.31 27.97 -41.85
C MET A 1 9.01 28.89 -40.88
N ASP A 2 8.45 29.02 -39.68
CA ASP A 2 8.91 29.95 -38.65
C ASP A 2 10.04 29.30 -37.83
N ASP A 3 11.22 29.92 -37.84
CA ASP A 3 12.43 29.50 -37.15
C ASP A 3 12.40 29.78 -35.63
N LYS A 4 11.26 29.54 -34.96
CA LYS A 4 11.10 29.76 -33.51
C LYS A 4 11.03 28.47 -32.69
N LEU A 5 11.24 27.31 -33.30
CA LEU A 5 11.17 26.02 -32.59
C LEU A 5 12.51 25.51 -32.04
N PHE A 6 13.63 26.20 -32.32
CA PHE A 6 14.97 25.75 -31.93
C PHE A 6 15.58 26.47 -30.72
N ASP A 7 14.91 27.49 -30.16
CA ASP A 7 15.40 28.24 -28.99
C ASP A 7 14.87 27.72 -27.63
N ILE A 8 14.11 26.62 -27.59
CA ILE A 8 13.68 26.01 -26.30
C ILE A 8 14.73 25.01 -25.75
N PHE A 9 15.74 24.65 -26.55
CA PHE A 9 16.80 23.72 -26.12
C PHE A 9 18.17 24.39 -25.90
N SER A 10 18.24 25.73 -25.87
CA SER A 10 19.46 26.45 -25.52
C SER A 10 19.24 27.40 -24.37
N GLU A 11 19.23 26.86 -23.14
CA GLU A 11 19.80 27.50 -21.95
C GLU A 11 19.58 26.58 -20.73
N GLU A 12 20.68 26.00 -20.26
CA GLU A 12 20.95 25.47 -18.91
C GLU A 12 19.74 25.02 -18.07
N THR A 13 19.17 23.85 -18.39
CA THR A 13 18.39 23.10 -17.40
C THR A 13 19.33 22.69 -16.28
N THR A 14 19.19 23.34 -15.12
CA THR A 14 20.03 23.07 -13.96
C THR A 14 19.66 21.70 -13.42
N VAL A 15 20.50 20.71 -13.71
CA VAL A 15 20.34 19.35 -13.19
C VAL A 15 20.36 19.43 -11.66
N PRO A 16 19.33 18.92 -10.95
CA PRO A 16 19.31 18.94 -9.49
C PRO A 16 20.57 18.30 -8.92
N LYS A 17 21.18 18.95 -7.94
CA LYS A 17 22.48 18.53 -7.39
C LYS A 17 22.47 17.08 -6.89
N CYS A 18 21.35 16.60 -6.36
CA CYS A 18 21.17 15.21 -5.93
C CYS A 18 21.30 14.19 -7.09
N VAL A 19 21.00 14.59 -8.32
CA VAL A 19 21.16 13.75 -9.51
C VAL A 19 22.62 13.73 -9.96
N LEU A 20 23.29 14.89 -9.94
CA LEU A 20 24.73 14.98 -10.25
C LEU A 20 25.58 14.22 -9.22
N ASP A 21 25.32 14.43 -7.92
CA ASP A 21 26.03 13.76 -6.82
C ASP A 21 25.91 12.23 -6.93
N ARG A 22 24.75 11.73 -7.40
CA ARG A 22 24.46 10.29 -7.55
C ARG A 22 25.07 9.70 -8.81
N ILE A 23 25.20 10.48 -9.89
CA ILE A 23 25.96 10.10 -11.10
C ILE A 23 27.45 10.01 -10.77
N ASP A 24 27.99 11.01 -10.08
CA ASP A 24 29.41 11.06 -9.69
C ASP A 24 29.74 9.91 -8.71
N GLU A 25 28.90 9.65 -7.70
CA GLU A 25 29.08 8.51 -6.78
C GLU A 25 29.06 7.16 -7.51
N THR A 26 28.23 7.03 -8.54
CA THR A 26 28.15 5.82 -9.37
C THR A 26 29.40 5.65 -10.24
N LEU A 27 29.90 6.72 -10.86
CA LEU A 27 31.12 6.72 -11.66
C LEU A 27 32.36 6.39 -10.80
N ASP A 28 32.50 7.03 -9.63
CA ASP A 28 33.59 6.77 -8.68
C ASP A 28 33.60 5.30 -8.20
N THR A 29 32.41 4.73 -8.00
CA THR A 29 32.26 3.33 -7.58
C THR A 29 32.66 2.36 -8.69
N LEU A 30 32.35 2.69 -9.95
CA LEU A 30 32.74 1.91 -11.13
C LEU A 30 34.26 1.97 -11.38
N GLU A 31 34.87 3.16 -11.29
CA GLU A 31 36.32 3.31 -11.43
C GLU A 31 37.08 2.55 -10.32
N ARG A 32 36.64 2.66 -9.06
CA ARG A 32 37.23 1.89 -7.93
C ARG A 32 37.05 0.37 -8.07
N THR A 33 36.01 -0.10 -8.75
CA THR A 33 35.82 -1.55 -8.98
C THR A 33 36.63 -2.08 -10.15
N GLU A 34 36.92 -1.26 -11.17
CA GLU A 34 37.86 -1.62 -12.23
C GLU A 34 39.32 -1.66 -11.73
N ASP A 35 39.72 -0.71 -10.89
CA ASP A 35 41.07 -0.67 -10.33
C ASP A 35 41.33 -1.85 -9.37
N LYS A 36 40.34 -2.19 -8.53
CA LYS A 36 40.43 -3.38 -7.66
C LYS A 36 40.52 -4.70 -8.43
N LYS A 37 39.92 -4.79 -9.64
CA LYS A 37 40.03 -5.95 -10.53
C LYS A 37 41.39 -6.06 -11.20
N LYS A 38 42.08 -4.94 -11.45
CA LYS A 38 43.45 -4.94 -11.99
C LYS A 38 44.48 -5.31 -10.93
N GLU A 39 44.32 -4.85 -9.69
CA GLU A 39 45.22 -5.21 -8.58
C GLU A 39 45.16 -6.69 -8.17
N THR A 40 43.99 -7.34 -8.27
CA THR A 40 43.84 -8.75 -7.84
C THR A 40 44.26 -9.80 -8.87
N ARG A 41 44.69 -9.42 -10.08
CA ARG A 41 45.12 -10.37 -11.14
C ARG A 41 46.62 -10.66 -11.18
N SER A 42 47.45 -10.04 -10.34
CA SER A 42 48.86 -10.42 -10.18
C SER A 42 49.14 -10.91 -8.76
N THR A 43 48.79 -12.17 -8.45
CA THR A 43 49.56 -13.08 -7.55
C THR A 43 48.79 -14.39 -7.30
N GLY A 44 49.33 -15.48 -7.85
CA GLY A 44 49.47 -16.79 -7.18
C GLY A 44 48.25 -17.58 -6.67
N GLY A 45 48.07 -18.79 -7.23
CA GLY A 45 48.06 -20.01 -6.40
C GLY A 45 46.71 -20.67 -6.06
N ARG A 46 46.53 -21.88 -6.60
CA ARG A 46 45.61 -22.97 -6.20
C ARG A 46 45.31 -23.02 -4.69
N THR A 47 44.04 -23.22 -4.31
CA THR A 47 43.56 -24.32 -3.43
C THR A 47 42.04 -24.33 -3.28
N ASN A 48 41.52 -25.51 -2.98
CA ASN A 48 40.13 -25.92 -3.01
C ASN A 48 39.46 -25.74 -1.62
N ARG A 49 38.11 -25.70 -1.62
CA ARG A 49 37.16 -25.93 -0.50
C ARG A 49 36.56 -24.71 0.22
N LYS A 50 35.21 -24.75 0.28
CA LYS A 50 34.23 -23.94 1.04
C LYS A 50 34.06 -22.49 0.59
N ASN A 51 32.94 -22.23 -0.08
CA ASN A 51 32.13 -21.00 0.02
C ASN A 51 30.75 -21.18 -0.67
N TRP A 52 29.89 -22.06 -0.13
CA TRP A 52 28.44 -22.10 -0.46
C TRP A 52 27.68 -20.92 0.20
N LYS A 53 28.32 -19.76 0.35
CA LYS A 53 27.69 -18.51 0.85
C LYS A 53 28.14 -17.30 0.04
N ARG A 54 28.38 -17.50 -1.26
CA ARG A 54 28.76 -16.44 -2.21
C ARG A 54 27.98 -16.49 -3.54
N SER A 55 26.79 -17.12 -3.53
CA SER A 55 25.92 -17.22 -4.70
C SER A 55 24.60 -16.46 -4.52
N LEU A 56 24.66 -15.28 -3.89
CA LEU A 56 23.48 -14.40 -3.70
C LEU A 56 23.78 -12.92 -3.97
N VAL A 57 24.94 -12.59 -4.56
CA VAL A 57 25.36 -11.18 -4.81
C VAL A 57 25.68 -10.91 -6.29
N LEU A 58 25.35 -11.82 -7.22
CA LEU A 58 25.68 -11.65 -8.65
C LEU A 58 24.50 -11.98 -9.57
N SER A 59 23.34 -11.40 -9.26
CA SER A 59 22.20 -11.31 -10.19
C SER A 59 21.44 -9.99 -10.00
N PHE A 60 22.15 -8.90 -9.70
CA PHE A 60 21.63 -7.52 -9.75
C PHE A 60 22.17 -6.83 -11.00
N ALA A 61 21.84 -7.39 -12.17
CA ALA A 61 22.21 -6.80 -13.45
C ALA A 61 21.07 -7.01 -14.44
N ALA A 62 20.06 -6.14 -14.36
CA ALA A 62 19.09 -5.78 -15.41
C ALA A 62 17.93 -5.03 -14.72
N VAL A 63 17.48 -3.82 -15.05
CA VAL A 63 17.89 -2.73 -15.93
C VAL A 63 17.30 -1.48 -15.24
N MET A 64 18.13 -0.56 -14.74
CA MET A 64 17.64 0.79 -14.34
C MET A 64 17.48 1.62 -15.61
N ALA A 65 16.42 1.36 -16.37
CA ALA A 65 16.01 2.19 -17.48
C ALA A 65 14.49 2.10 -17.65
N PHE A 66 13.74 2.54 -16.64
CA PHE A 66 12.39 3.05 -16.89
C PHE A 66 12.47 4.57 -16.85
N GLY A 67 11.99 5.18 -17.94
CA GLY A 67 12.26 6.55 -18.29
C GLY A 67 11.96 7.50 -17.16
N ALA A 68 12.86 8.45 -16.94
CA ALA A 68 12.53 9.66 -16.22
C ALA A 68 11.40 10.37 -17.00
N THR A 69 10.15 10.04 -16.70
CA THR A 69 9.03 10.93 -16.97
C THR A 69 9.34 12.18 -16.17
N VAL A 70 9.65 13.27 -16.86
CA VAL A 70 9.83 14.58 -16.24
C VAL A 70 8.46 14.97 -15.69
N PHE A 71 8.24 14.71 -14.40
CA PHE A 71 6.98 15.01 -13.73
C PHE A 71 6.72 16.50 -13.75
N ALA A 72 5.53 16.89 -14.22
CA ALA A 72 4.93 18.12 -13.79
C ALA A 72 4.54 17.94 -12.31
N ALA A 73 5.31 18.56 -11.41
CA ALA A 73 5.12 18.46 -9.94
C ALA A 73 3.73 18.92 -9.46
N GLU A 74 2.91 19.52 -10.32
CA GLU A 74 1.62 20.12 -9.96
C GLU A 74 0.43 19.13 -9.88
N LYS A 75 0.57 17.87 -10.31
CA LYS A 75 -0.57 16.92 -10.31
C LYS A 75 -0.32 15.53 -9.75
N TYR A 76 0.87 15.25 -9.23
CA TYR A 76 1.23 13.91 -8.78
C TYR A 76 0.36 13.44 -7.58
N MET A 77 -0.28 12.27 -7.73
CA MET A 77 -1.16 11.68 -6.72
C MET A 77 -0.44 10.56 -5.94
N GLY A 78 0.32 10.95 -4.90
CA GLY A 78 0.96 10.01 -3.97
C GLY A 78 0.02 9.43 -2.91
N ILE A 79 0.55 8.60 -2.01
CA ILE A 79 -0.18 7.91 -0.92
C ILE A 79 -1.03 8.92 -0.13
N SER A 80 -0.48 10.10 0.19
CA SER A 80 -1.18 11.15 0.94
C SER A 80 -2.48 11.62 0.27
N SER A 81 -2.55 11.60 -1.05
CA SER A 81 -3.74 12.02 -1.80
C SER A 81 -4.89 11.02 -1.62
N PHE A 82 -4.58 9.73 -1.56
CA PHE A 82 -5.57 8.66 -1.40
C PHE A 82 -6.14 8.58 0.02
N PHE A 83 -5.37 8.96 1.05
CA PHE A 83 -5.89 9.09 2.41
C PHE A 83 -6.93 10.22 2.54
N SER A 84 -6.72 11.33 1.84
CA SER A 84 -7.60 12.52 1.93
C SER A 84 -9.03 12.30 1.43
N ASN A 85 -9.25 11.26 0.61
CA ASN A 85 -10.54 10.99 -0.04
C ASN A 85 -11.63 10.53 0.96
N GLY A 86 -11.24 10.03 2.14
CA GLY A 86 -12.14 9.67 3.25
C GLY A 86 -12.23 10.71 4.37
N GLY A 87 -11.60 11.88 4.21
CA GLY A 87 -11.42 12.87 5.29
C GLY A 87 -10.23 12.60 6.21
N ALA A 88 -9.64 11.40 6.12
CA ALA A 88 -8.43 10.99 6.82
C ALA A 88 -7.20 11.76 6.33
N ARG A 89 -6.21 11.99 7.20
CA ARG A 89 -4.92 12.58 6.81
C ARG A 89 -3.78 11.78 7.41
N LEU A 90 -2.80 11.44 6.57
CA LEU A 90 -1.53 10.92 7.05
C LEU A 90 -0.85 11.96 7.95
N SER A 91 -0.41 11.50 9.12
CA SER A 91 0.39 12.28 10.05
C SER A 91 1.68 12.77 9.38
N LYS A 92 2.29 13.85 9.90
CA LYS A 92 3.57 14.33 9.36
C LYS A 92 4.68 13.31 9.55
N GLU A 93 4.60 12.59 10.65
CA GLU A 93 5.50 11.50 11.01
C GLU A 93 5.41 10.37 9.98
N ALA A 94 4.19 9.94 9.60
CA ALA A 94 4.00 8.92 8.58
C ALA A 94 4.42 9.39 7.19
N GLN A 95 4.15 10.65 6.83
CA GLN A 95 4.61 11.22 5.56
C GLN A 95 6.15 11.17 5.44
N ALA A 96 6.88 11.33 6.55
CA ALA A 96 8.34 11.24 6.57
C ALA A 96 8.86 9.81 6.38
N LEU A 97 8.01 8.78 6.55
CA LEU A 97 8.36 7.38 6.33
C LEU A 97 8.14 6.91 4.89
N ILE A 98 7.50 7.73 4.04
CA ILE A 98 7.24 7.37 2.64
C ILE A 98 8.56 7.26 1.87
N GLU A 99 8.81 6.07 1.32
CA GLU A 99 9.88 5.84 0.36
C GLU A 99 9.40 6.19 -1.05
N ASN A 100 10.12 7.11 -1.69
CA ASN A 100 9.82 7.58 -3.04
C ASN A 100 10.66 6.78 -4.04
N GLU A 101 10.00 6.30 -5.10
CA GLU A 101 10.60 5.54 -6.21
C GLU A 101 11.55 4.43 -5.73
N PRO A 102 11.05 3.47 -4.90
CA PRO A 102 11.88 2.38 -4.43
C PRO A 102 12.50 1.62 -5.60
N VAL A 103 13.74 1.14 -5.41
CA VAL A 103 14.41 0.33 -6.44
C VAL A 103 13.61 -0.96 -6.63
N GLN A 104 13.08 -1.11 -7.84
CA GLN A 104 12.15 -2.17 -8.21
C GLN A 104 12.66 -2.97 -9.41
N GLN A 105 12.15 -4.19 -9.53
CA GLN A 105 12.34 -5.07 -10.68
C GLN A 105 10.96 -5.38 -11.26
N GLU A 106 10.84 -5.19 -12.56
CA GLU A 106 9.64 -5.50 -13.34
C GLU A 106 9.95 -6.71 -14.23
N ASP A 107 9.08 -7.73 -14.19
CA ASP A 107 9.17 -8.92 -15.05
C ASP A 107 7.78 -9.26 -15.59
N GLY A 108 7.61 -9.14 -16.91
CA GLY A 108 6.37 -9.42 -17.60
C GLY A 108 6.32 -8.80 -18.98
N ASP A 109 5.38 -9.27 -19.80
CA ASP A 109 5.09 -8.70 -21.11
C ASP A 109 3.67 -8.11 -21.07
N SER A 110 3.60 -6.78 -21.13
CA SER A 110 2.37 -6.00 -21.03
C SER A 110 2.45 -4.78 -21.94
N ILE A 111 1.29 -4.28 -22.36
CA ILE A 111 1.16 -2.98 -23.05
C ILE A 111 1.39 -1.78 -22.12
N LEU A 112 1.47 -2.03 -20.80
CA LEU A 112 1.74 -1.03 -19.79
C LEU A 112 3.13 -1.23 -19.17
N THR A 113 3.66 -0.16 -18.62
CA THR A 113 4.75 -0.18 -17.65
C THR A 113 4.17 0.13 -16.27
N PHE A 114 4.62 -0.59 -15.25
CA PHE A 114 4.18 -0.38 -13.88
C PHE A 114 5.33 0.10 -13.02
N THR A 115 5.15 1.24 -12.35
CA THR A 115 6.18 1.85 -11.50
C THR A 115 5.64 2.14 -10.11
N VAL A 116 6.24 1.54 -9.08
CA VAL A 116 5.99 1.92 -7.69
C VAL A 116 6.58 3.31 -7.48
N LYS A 117 5.71 4.30 -7.28
CA LYS A 117 6.07 5.71 -7.08
C LYS A 117 6.29 6.02 -5.61
N GLU A 118 5.48 5.44 -4.75
CA GLU A 118 5.61 5.55 -3.31
C GLU A 118 5.34 4.20 -2.66
N ALA A 119 6.08 3.94 -1.59
CA ALA A 119 5.84 2.83 -0.69
C ALA A 119 5.94 3.31 0.76
N LEU A 120 5.05 2.82 1.60
CA LEU A 120 5.03 3.08 3.02
C LEU A 120 4.75 1.74 3.71
N CYS A 121 5.45 1.47 4.81
CA CYS A 121 5.08 0.38 5.68
C CYS A 121 5.33 0.73 7.13
N ASP A 122 4.60 0.02 7.97
CA ASP A 122 4.96 -0.18 9.35
C ASP A 122 4.91 -1.67 9.66
N LYS A 123 4.89 -1.99 10.95
CA LYS A 123 4.88 -3.36 11.43
C LYS A 123 3.62 -4.14 10.99
N ASN A 124 2.46 -3.50 10.84
CA ASN A 124 1.18 -4.19 10.59
C ASN A 124 0.64 -3.98 9.19
N SER A 125 1.16 -3.02 8.43
CA SER A 125 0.60 -2.64 7.15
C SER A 125 1.66 -2.32 6.10
N VAL A 126 1.26 -2.37 4.84
CA VAL A 126 2.01 -1.89 3.70
C VAL A 126 1.07 -1.14 2.77
N GLN A 127 1.50 0.04 2.30
CA GLN A 127 0.82 0.86 1.31
C GLN A 127 1.75 1.14 0.15
N ILE A 128 1.20 1.16 -1.06
CA ILE A 128 1.92 1.55 -2.26
C ILE A 128 1.04 2.43 -3.13
N VAL A 129 1.70 3.28 -3.92
CA VAL A 129 1.12 3.87 -5.12
C VAL A 129 1.92 3.40 -6.32
N VAL A 130 1.22 2.82 -7.29
CA VAL A 130 1.76 2.33 -8.55
C VAL A 130 1.22 3.20 -9.68
N GLU A 131 2.11 3.76 -10.48
CA GLU A 131 1.77 4.36 -11.76
C GLU A 131 1.73 3.26 -12.83
N ALA A 132 0.58 3.10 -13.48
CA ALA A 132 0.44 2.29 -14.68
C ALA A 132 0.36 3.24 -15.88
N ALA A 133 1.34 3.16 -16.77
CA ALA A 133 1.43 4.01 -17.96
C ALA A 133 1.45 3.17 -19.24
N ALA A 134 0.66 3.57 -20.24
CA ALA A 134 0.69 2.89 -21.53
C ALA A 134 2.02 3.14 -22.25
N LYS A 135 2.60 2.07 -22.82
CA LYS A 135 3.81 2.17 -23.65
C LYS A 135 3.57 2.92 -24.95
N GLU A 136 2.33 2.88 -25.46
CA GLU A 136 1.88 3.61 -26.64
C GLU A 136 0.89 4.70 -26.23
N ARG A 137 1.32 5.96 -26.35
CA ARG A 137 0.59 7.14 -25.88
C ARG A 137 -0.61 7.47 -26.77
N GLY A 138 -1.70 7.94 -26.17
CA GLY A 138 -2.90 8.42 -26.87
C GLY A 138 -3.74 7.34 -27.56
N LYS A 139 -3.49 6.05 -27.28
CA LYS A 139 -4.25 4.92 -27.83
C LYS A 139 -5.25 4.32 -26.85
N TYR A 140 -4.93 4.39 -25.55
CA TYR A 140 -5.66 3.69 -24.51
C TYR A 140 -6.26 4.68 -23.51
N PHE A 141 -7.40 4.30 -22.96
CA PHE A 141 -7.96 4.90 -21.76
C PHE A 141 -7.86 3.90 -20.61
N LEU A 142 -7.01 4.18 -19.62
CA LEU A 142 -6.77 3.29 -18.50
C LEU A 142 -7.81 3.52 -17.40
N VAL A 143 -8.45 2.45 -16.94
CA VAL A 143 -9.46 2.47 -15.87
C VAL A 143 -9.17 1.36 -14.86
N GLY A 144 -9.68 1.49 -13.63
CA GLY A 144 -9.52 0.43 -12.62
C GLY A 144 -10.19 -0.87 -13.05
N GLU A 145 -9.64 -2.02 -12.67
CA GLU A 145 -10.12 -3.36 -13.06
C GLU A 145 -11.62 -3.58 -12.79
N ASP A 146 -12.12 -3.07 -11.67
CA ASP A 146 -13.52 -3.20 -11.26
C ASP A 146 -14.48 -2.21 -11.96
N SER A 147 -13.96 -1.34 -12.85
CA SER A 147 -14.78 -0.33 -13.52
C SER A 147 -15.65 -0.95 -14.63
N SER A 148 -16.91 -0.55 -14.67
CA SER A 148 -17.86 -0.85 -15.74
C SER A 148 -17.87 0.25 -16.82
N TYR A 149 -18.29 -0.09 -18.03
CA TYR A 149 -18.36 0.86 -19.15
C TYR A 149 -19.37 2.00 -18.94
N ASP A 150 -20.41 1.73 -18.16
CA ASP A 150 -21.47 2.66 -17.77
C ASP A 150 -21.13 3.46 -16.50
N ASP A 151 -20.01 3.17 -15.83
CA ASP A 151 -19.57 3.98 -14.71
C ASP A 151 -19.21 5.39 -15.17
N PRO A 152 -19.50 6.43 -14.36
CA PRO A 152 -19.15 7.79 -14.68
C PRO A 152 -17.63 7.99 -14.57
N VAL A 153 -17.03 8.74 -15.50
CA VAL A 153 -15.58 9.06 -15.45
C VAL A 153 -15.19 9.90 -14.25
N SER A 154 -16.16 10.52 -13.56
CA SER A 154 -15.95 11.18 -12.27
C SER A 154 -15.42 10.24 -11.18
N ASN A 155 -15.71 8.94 -11.26
CA ASN A 155 -15.14 7.93 -10.34
C ASN A 155 -13.61 7.90 -10.46
N LEU A 156 -13.07 8.19 -11.64
CA LEU A 156 -11.62 8.26 -11.91
C LEU A 156 -11.00 9.61 -11.51
N GLY A 157 -11.80 10.58 -11.04
CA GLY A 157 -11.37 11.95 -10.75
C GLY A 157 -11.40 12.91 -11.94
N ILE A 158 -12.07 12.53 -13.04
CA ILE A 158 -12.23 13.40 -14.22
C ILE A 158 -13.52 14.21 -14.07
N ASP A 159 -13.42 15.54 -14.17
CA ASP A 159 -14.58 16.45 -14.09
C ASP A 159 -15.41 16.40 -15.39
N SER A 160 -16.26 15.38 -15.51
CA SER A 160 -17.21 15.19 -16.60
C SER A 160 -18.38 14.31 -16.13
N ASN A 161 -19.55 14.51 -16.75
CA ASN A 161 -20.76 13.71 -16.50
C ASN A 161 -20.88 12.49 -17.45
N GLN A 162 -19.87 12.25 -18.28
CA GLN A 162 -19.86 11.13 -19.23
C GLN A 162 -19.63 9.79 -18.55
N THR A 163 -20.08 8.71 -19.18
CA THR A 163 -19.64 7.36 -18.83
C THR A 163 -18.24 7.08 -19.38
N ILE A 164 -17.59 6.03 -18.88
CA ILE A 164 -16.30 5.54 -19.39
C ILE A 164 -16.38 5.23 -20.89
N GLU A 165 -17.47 4.59 -21.35
CA GLU A 165 -17.67 4.28 -22.78
C GLU A 165 -17.82 5.53 -23.63
N GLU A 166 -18.63 6.51 -23.20
CA GLU A 166 -18.85 7.76 -23.92
C GLU A 166 -17.56 8.56 -24.07
N TYR A 167 -16.82 8.71 -22.97
CA TYR A 167 -15.56 9.45 -22.93
C TYR A 167 -14.49 8.81 -23.82
N ALA A 168 -14.31 7.49 -23.72
CA ALA A 168 -13.36 6.77 -24.55
C ALA A 168 -13.76 6.79 -26.03
N GLY A 169 -15.06 6.62 -26.32
CA GLY A 169 -15.61 6.65 -27.66
C GLY A 169 -15.45 8.00 -28.37
N GLU A 170 -15.69 9.11 -27.68
CA GLU A 170 -15.50 10.47 -28.22
C GLU A 170 -14.03 10.72 -28.61
N LYS A 171 -13.09 10.17 -27.84
CA LYS A 171 -11.65 10.33 -28.06
C LYS A 171 -11.03 9.26 -28.96
N GLY A 172 -11.80 8.24 -29.34
CA GLY A 172 -11.29 7.11 -30.13
C GLY A 172 -10.27 6.25 -29.36
N LEU A 173 -10.38 6.18 -28.03
CA LEU A 173 -9.49 5.43 -27.15
C LEU A 173 -10.03 4.03 -26.87
N THR A 174 -9.14 3.05 -26.78
CA THR A 174 -9.49 1.71 -26.31
C THR A 174 -9.42 1.65 -24.79
N VAL A 175 -10.53 1.30 -24.13
CA VAL A 175 -10.55 1.11 -22.67
C VAL A 175 -9.69 -0.09 -22.29
N VAL A 176 -8.80 0.07 -21.31
CA VAL A 176 -8.00 -1.00 -20.72
C VAL A 176 -8.25 -1.01 -19.22
N ARG A 177 -8.65 -2.18 -18.71
CA ARG A 177 -8.86 -2.40 -17.27
C ARG A 177 -7.52 -2.75 -16.62
N VAL A 178 -7.18 -2.05 -15.54
CA VAL A 178 -5.86 -2.09 -14.93
C VAL A 178 -5.96 -2.26 -13.42
N ASN A 179 -5.07 -3.07 -12.85
CA ASN A 179 -4.88 -3.16 -11.40
C ASN A 179 -3.39 -3.34 -11.05
N ALA A 180 -3.04 -3.07 -9.80
CA ALA A 180 -1.74 -3.36 -9.22
C ALA A 180 -1.95 -3.82 -7.77
N HIS A 181 -2.03 -5.13 -7.56
CA HIS A 181 -2.36 -5.71 -6.26
C HIS A 181 -1.16 -6.44 -5.65
N PHE A 182 -1.15 -6.57 -4.32
CA PHE A 182 -0.15 -7.40 -3.65
C PHE A 182 -0.33 -8.88 -3.98
N GLU A 183 0.77 -9.63 -3.99
CA GLU A 183 0.71 -11.09 -4.10
C GLU A 183 0.28 -11.68 -2.75
N PHE A 184 -0.87 -12.38 -2.74
CA PHE A 184 -1.37 -13.10 -1.56
C PHE A 184 -0.55 -14.38 -1.36
N GLY A 185 0.52 -14.28 -0.57
CA GLY A 185 1.38 -15.40 -0.22
C GLY A 185 1.91 -15.32 1.21
N GLU A 186 2.51 -16.43 1.67
CA GLU A 186 3.05 -16.55 3.03
C GLU A 186 4.15 -15.52 3.34
N LYS A 187 4.82 -14.95 2.31
CA LYS A 187 5.91 -14.00 2.47
C LYS A 187 5.51 -12.75 3.25
N LEU A 188 4.37 -12.14 2.91
CA LEU A 188 3.83 -10.99 3.64
C LEU A 188 2.74 -11.42 4.63
N GLY A 189 2.10 -12.58 4.41
CA GLY A 189 1.02 -13.06 5.26
C GLY A 189 -0.16 -12.09 5.24
N ILE A 190 -0.58 -11.67 4.05
CA ILE A 190 -1.64 -10.68 3.87
C ILE A 190 -2.98 -11.28 4.28
N SER A 191 -3.67 -10.63 5.22
CA SER A 191 -5.01 -11.05 5.68
C SER A 191 -6.13 -10.26 5.00
N SER A 192 -5.87 -9.01 4.63
CA SER A 192 -6.80 -8.13 3.93
C SER A 192 -6.04 -7.12 3.08
N ALA A 193 -6.66 -6.70 1.98
CA ALA A 193 -6.15 -5.62 1.14
C ALA A 193 -7.30 -4.76 0.62
N SER A 194 -6.99 -3.50 0.31
CA SER A 194 -7.89 -2.51 -0.26
C SER A 194 -7.15 -1.73 -1.33
N GLY A 195 -7.85 -1.28 -2.37
CA GLY A 195 -7.27 -0.42 -3.39
C GLY A 195 -8.20 0.71 -3.81
N ASP A 196 -7.62 1.73 -4.41
CA ASP A 196 -8.32 2.84 -5.05
C ASP A 196 -7.51 3.26 -6.30
N PHE A 197 -8.12 3.99 -7.23
CA PHE A 197 -7.46 4.39 -8.47
C PHE A 197 -7.92 5.77 -8.94
N ARG A 198 -7.01 6.49 -9.58
CA ARG A 198 -7.26 7.83 -10.12
C ARG A 198 -6.58 8.00 -11.46
N SER A 199 -7.29 8.60 -12.42
CA SER A 199 -6.71 8.99 -13.69
C SER A 199 -5.80 10.19 -13.48
N GLN A 200 -4.55 10.04 -13.92
CA GLN A 200 -3.60 11.14 -14.03
C GLN A 200 -3.72 11.80 -15.40
N GLU A 201 -3.82 10.94 -16.42
CA GLU A 201 -4.04 11.25 -17.83
C GLU A 201 -4.84 10.08 -18.44
N ASP A 202 -5.30 10.22 -19.69
CA ASP A 202 -6.09 9.15 -20.35
C ASP A 202 -5.31 7.81 -20.36
N ASP A 203 -4.01 7.85 -20.60
CA ASP A 203 -3.12 6.70 -20.72
C ASP A 203 -2.20 6.49 -19.50
N VAL A 204 -2.53 7.13 -18.36
CA VAL A 204 -1.81 7.00 -17.08
C VAL A 204 -2.79 6.89 -15.91
N LEU A 205 -2.73 5.76 -15.19
CA LEU A 205 -3.55 5.49 -14.01
C LEU A 205 -2.67 5.38 -12.76
N MET A 206 -3.03 6.11 -11.71
CA MET A 206 -2.44 5.98 -10.38
C MET A 206 -3.27 4.99 -9.57
N ILE A 207 -2.63 3.95 -9.06
CA ILE A 207 -3.26 2.85 -8.34
C ILE A 207 -2.71 2.83 -6.93
N TYR A 208 -3.57 3.05 -5.95
CA TYR A 208 -3.26 2.89 -4.54
C TYR A 208 -3.64 1.50 -4.08
N SER A 209 -2.74 0.85 -3.35
CA SER A 209 -2.98 -0.46 -2.73
C SER A 209 -2.48 -0.44 -1.30
N SER A 210 -3.30 -0.91 -0.37
CA SER A 210 -2.97 -1.09 1.04
C SER A 210 -3.30 -2.51 1.49
N ALA A 211 -2.48 -3.07 2.37
CA ALA A 211 -2.68 -4.41 2.92
C ALA A 211 -2.28 -4.50 4.39
N VAL A 212 -3.02 -5.30 5.16
CA VAL A 212 -2.60 -5.77 6.48
C VAL A 212 -1.67 -6.96 6.30
N LYS A 213 -0.49 -6.91 6.91
CA LYS A 213 0.54 -7.95 6.80
C LYS A 213 0.79 -8.65 8.13
N GLY A 214 0.90 -9.97 8.08
CA GLY A 214 1.35 -10.79 9.20
C GLY A 214 2.88 -10.76 9.38
N ASN A 215 3.66 -10.47 8.34
CA ASN A 215 5.12 -10.43 8.44
C ASN A 215 5.62 -9.17 9.17
N GLN A 216 6.26 -9.38 10.31
CA GLN A 216 6.75 -8.36 11.23
C GLN A 216 8.26 -8.06 11.08
N SER A 217 8.89 -8.57 10.01
CA SER A 217 10.28 -8.30 9.68
C SER A 217 10.46 -6.82 9.35
N SER A 218 11.58 -6.23 9.81
CA SER A 218 11.92 -4.86 9.46
C SER A 218 12.37 -4.70 8.01
N ASN A 219 12.80 -5.78 7.37
CA ASN A 219 13.18 -5.79 5.95
C ASN A 219 12.20 -6.70 5.20
N LEU A 220 11.50 -6.13 4.23
CA LEU A 220 10.42 -6.78 3.50
C LEU A 220 10.74 -6.80 2.02
N THR A 221 10.67 -7.99 1.42
CA THR A 221 10.55 -8.10 -0.03
C THR A 221 9.07 -8.06 -0.36
N VAL A 222 8.64 -6.99 -1.02
CA VAL A 222 7.26 -6.79 -1.44
C VAL A 222 7.13 -7.22 -2.89
N SER A 223 6.12 -8.03 -3.17
CA SER A 223 5.78 -8.49 -4.52
C SER A 223 4.36 -8.06 -4.85
N CYS A 224 4.21 -7.39 -5.99
CA CYS A 224 2.94 -6.93 -6.55
C CYS A 224 2.78 -7.48 -7.96
N VAL A 225 1.54 -7.58 -8.42
CA VAL A 225 1.20 -7.98 -9.78
C VAL A 225 0.41 -6.84 -10.41
N GLY A 226 1.03 -6.22 -11.42
CA GLY A 226 0.35 -5.34 -12.36
C GLY A 226 -0.46 -6.16 -13.35
N VAL A 227 -1.70 -5.76 -13.58
CA VAL A 227 -2.67 -6.45 -14.45
C VAL A 227 -3.15 -5.47 -15.51
N ALA A 228 -3.21 -5.91 -16.76
CA ALA A 228 -3.86 -5.18 -17.85
C ALA A 228 -4.77 -6.12 -18.67
N MET A 229 -6.02 -5.70 -18.87
CA MET A 229 -7.04 -6.46 -19.59
C MET A 229 -7.64 -5.61 -20.72
N LEU A 230 -7.48 -6.08 -21.95
CA LEU A 230 -8.09 -5.50 -23.14
C LEU A 230 -9.57 -5.91 -23.27
N PRO A 231 -10.40 -5.15 -24.03
CA PRO A 231 -11.83 -5.42 -24.18
C PRO A 231 -12.16 -6.79 -24.79
N ASP A 232 -11.24 -7.36 -25.57
CA ASP A 232 -11.41 -8.63 -26.27
C ASP A 232 -10.93 -9.85 -25.47
N ALA A 233 -10.39 -9.64 -24.26
CA ALA A 233 -10.00 -10.72 -23.36
C ALA A 233 -11.22 -11.58 -22.96
N LYS A 234 -11.11 -12.91 -23.16
CA LYS A 234 -12.20 -13.88 -22.92
C LYS A 234 -11.92 -14.81 -21.75
N SER A 235 -10.68 -14.83 -21.29
CA SER A 235 -10.19 -15.75 -20.28
C SER A 235 -9.03 -15.15 -19.49
N VAL A 236 -8.65 -15.83 -18.41
CA VAL A 236 -7.49 -15.45 -17.57
C VAL A 236 -6.15 -15.52 -18.30
N ASP A 237 -6.08 -16.24 -19.42
CA ASP A 237 -4.88 -16.38 -20.25
C ASP A 237 -4.67 -15.15 -21.15
N ASP A 238 -5.74 -14.39 -21.42
CA ASP A 238 -5.68 -13.15 -22.20
C ASP A 238 -5.26 -11.94 -21.34
N VAL A 239 -5.18 -12.12 -20.02
CA VAL A 239 -4.81 -11.07 -19.05
C VAL A 239 -3.29 -10.93 -19.00
N MET A 240 -2.80 -9.74 -19.34
CA MET A 240 -1.38 -9.41 -19.25
C MET A 240 -1.02 -9.20 -17.79
N ARG A 241 0.08 -9.82 -17.35
CA ARG A 241 0.56 -9.75 -15.97
C ARG A 241 2.03 -9.33 -15.94
N THR A 242 2.31 -8.42 -15.02
CA THR A 242 3.65 -7.91 -14.77
C THR A 242 3.95 -8.07 -13.28
N ASN A 243 4.97 -8.85 -12.95
CA ASN A 243 5.45 -8.98 -11.59
C ASN A 243 6.35 -7.80 -11.25
N ILE A 244 6.11 -7.17 -10.10
CA ILE A 244 6.87 -6.04 -9.60
C ILE A 244 7.40 -6.43 -8.23
N THR A 245 8.71 -6.39 -8.04
CA THR A 245 9.34 -6.71 -6.76
C THR A 245 10.27 -5.60 -6.32
N PHE A 246 10.18 -5.20 -5.06
CA PHE A 246 11.05 -4.20 -4.46
C PHE A 246 11.32 -4.53 -2.99
N GLN A 247 12.33 -3.88 -2.41
CA GLN A 247 12.63 -3.98 -0.99
C GLN A 247 12.06 -2.78 -0.27
N LEU A 248 11.55 -3.01 0.94
CA LEU A 248 11.02 -1.96 1.80
C LEU A 248 11.49 -2.20 3.23
N GLU A 249 11.92 -1.14 3.89
CA GLU A 249 12.34 -1.16 5.29
C GLU A 249 11.27 -0.52 6.17
N ASP A 250 10.82 -1.26 7.18
CA ASP A 250 9.99 -0.73 8.25
C ASP A 250 10.86 0.13 9.18
N LYS A 251 10.64 1.45 9.07
CA LYS A 251 11.31 2.49 9.86
C LYS A 251 10.41 3.02 10.99
N SER A 252 9.21 2.45 11.13
CA SER A 252 8.24 2.89 12.13
C SER A 252 8.75 2.62 13.55
N GLN A 253 8.36 3.50 14.47
CA GLN A 253 8.45 3.22 15.89
C GLN A 253 7.12 2.70 16.39
N LYS A 254 7.15 2.03 17.54
CA LYS A 254 5.94 1.49 18.14
C LYS A 254 5.83 1.74 19.62
N ARG A 255 4.59 1.88 20.05
CA ARG A 255 4.17 1.82 21.44
C ARG A 255 2.94 0.93 21.52
N THR A 256 2.92 0.01 22.48
CA THR A 256 1.73 -0.79 22.76
C THR A 256 1.13 -0.32 24.07
N VAL A 257 -0.18 -0.13 24.07
CA VAL A 257 -0.98 0.19 25.26
C VAL A 257 -2.03 -0.89 25.44
N THR A 258 -2.24 -1.34 26.67
CA THR A 258 -3.29 -2.31 26.98
C THR A 258 -4.37 -1.63 27.79
N TYR A 259 -5.61 -1.79 27.35
CA TYR A 259 -6.80 -1.36 28.07
C TYR A 259 -7.49 -2.57 28.68
N VAL A 260 -7.87 -2.44 29.95
CA VAL A 260 -8.58 -3.48 30.70
C VAL A 260 -9.87 -2.93 31.29
N PRO A 261 -10.91 -3.78 31.45
CA PRO A 261 -12.12 -3.38 32.15
C PRO A 261 -11.82 -2.84 33.55
N LYS A 262 -12.46 -1.71 33.93
CA LYS A 262 -12.28 -1.08 35.26
C LYS A 262 -12.52 -2.03 36.45
N ASN A 263 -13.32 -3.07 36.25
CA ASN A 263 -13.51 -4.18 37.19
C ASN A 263 -12.99 -5.48 36.55
N ALA A 264 -11.69 -5.73 36.69
CA ALA A 264 -10.98 -6.77 35.96
C ALA A 264 -11.40 -8.22 36.30
N GLU A 265 -12.02 -8.48 37.46
CA GLU A 265 -12.32 -9.85 37.91
C GLU A 265 -13.38 -10.57 37.06
N ASP A 266 -14.25 -9.86 36.34
CA ASP A 266 -15.36 -10.46 35.58
C ASP A 266 -15.38 -10.12 34.07
N GLY A 267 -14.48 -9.26 33.59
CA GLY A 267 -14.64 -8.60 32.29
C GLY A 267 -15.95 -7.80 32.21
N ILE A 268 -16.29 -7.24 31.05
CA ILE A 268 -17.60 -6.60 30.88
C ILE A 268 -18.34 -7.25 29.71
N ILE A 269 -19.60 -7.57 29.94
CA ILE A 269 -20.48 -8.24 29.00
C ILE A 269 -21.27 -7.18 28.21
N THR A 270 -21.34 -7.35 26.89
CA THR A 270 -22.08 -6.50 25.95
C THR A 270 -22.91 -7.35 24.98
N ALA A 271 -23.56 -6.71 24.01
CA ALA A 271 -24.38 -7.35 22.98
C ALA A 271 -25.46 -8.27 23.59
N ASP A 272 -26.22 -7.76 24.56
CA ASP A 272 -27.27 -8.50 25.27
C ASP A 272 -26.81 -9.87 25.81
N GLY A 273 -25.62 -9.90 26.42
CA GLY A 273 -25.10 -11.12 27.03
C GLY A 273 -24.31 -12.02 26.09
N LYS A 274 -24.19 -11.67 24.80
CA LYS A 274 -23.57 -12.52 23.77
C LYS A 274 -22.05 -12.46 23.77
N VAL A 275 -21.44 -11.34 24.18
CA VAL A 275 -20.00 -11.10 24.08
C VAL A 275 -19.44 -10.57 25.40
N LYS A 276 -18.32 -11.13 25.86
CA LYS A 276 -17.54 -10.63 26.99
C LYS A 276 -16.23 -10.04 26.48
N ILE A 277 -15.99 -8.76 26.77
CA ILE A 277 -14.73 -8.07 26.46
C ILE A 277 -13.71 -8.36 27.57
N LEU A 278 -12.52 -8.80 27.18
CA LEU A 278 -11.44 -9.20 28.09
C LEU A 278 -10.40 -8.09 28.22
N SER A 279 -9.88 -7.62 27.09
CA SER A 279 -8.89 -6.55 27.00
C SER A 279 -8.86 -5.98 25.58
N VAL A 280 -8.19 -4.84 25.42
CA VAL A 280 -7.85 -4.30 24.11
C VAL A 280 -6.37 -3.96 24.11
N GLU A 281 -5.62 -4.54 23.19
CA GLU A 281 -4.25 -4.11 22.92
C GLU A 281 -4.28 -3.13 21.75
N VAL A 282 -3.76 -1.92 21.96
CA VAL A 282 -3.61 -0.91 20.91
C VAL A 282 -2.13 -0.73 20.63
N GLU A 283 -1.70 -1.11 19.43
CA GLU A 283 -0.37 -0.81 18.93
C GLU A 283 -0.42 0.49 18.12
N GLU A 284 0.31 1.49 18.57
CA GLU A 284 0.48 2.78 17.90
C GLU A 284 1.73 2.74 17.02
N SER A 285 1.59 3.17 15.76
CA SER A 285 2.69 3.53 14.87
C SER A 285 2.54 4.99 14.39
N GLU A 286 3.46 5.46 13.55
CA GLU A 286 3.29 6.74 12.86
C GLU A 286 2.10 6.75 11.91
N ILE A 287 1.75 5.59 11.33
CA ILE A 287 0.71 5.43 10.30
C ILE A 287 -0.69 5.37 10.90
N GLY A 288 -0.85 4.71 12.05
CA GLY A 288 -2.15 4.55 12.68
C GLY A 288 -2.12 3.75 13.98
N GLU A 289 -3.31 3.45 14.48
CA GLU A 289 -3.53 2.68 15.69
C GLU A 289 -4.17 1.33 15.33
N TYR A 290 -3.58 0.24 15.83
CA TYR A 290 -4.03 -1.11 15.56
C TYR A 290 -4.62 -1.69 16.84
N ALA A 291 -5.95 -1.74 16.91
CA ALA A 291 -6.66 -2.30 18.04
C ALA A 291 -6.88 -3.81 17.84
N ALA A 292 -6.43 -4.62 18.78
CA ALA A 292 -6.78 -6.02 18.93
C ALA A 292 -7.71 -6.17 20.16
N ILE A 293 -9.00 -6.31 19.90
CA ILE A 293 -10.03 -6.52 20.93
C ILE A 293 -10.08 -8.01 21.24
N HIS A 294 -9.68 -8.38 22.45
CA HIS A 294 -9.76 -9.74 22.95
C HIS A 294 -11.13 -9.96 23.59
N TYR A 295 -11.87 -10.95 23.10
CA TYR A 295 -13.23 -11.20 23.54
C TYR A 295 -13.54 -12.70 23.68
N MET A 296 -14.62 -12.99 24.38
CA MET A 296 -15.19 -14.32 24.52
C MET A 296 -16.65 -14.32 24.08
N VAL A 297 -17.01 -15.29 23.24
CA VAL A 297 -18.36 -15.52 22.74
C VAL A 297 -19.14 -16.36 23.76
N LEU A 298 -20.20 -15.79 24.30
CA LEU A 298 -21.06 -16.43 25.31
C LEU A 298 -22.35 -17.02 24.71
N GLY A 299 -22.83 -16.42 23.61
CA GLY A 299 -24.01 -16.85 22.85
C GLY A 299 -23.79 -16.81 21.34
N ASP A 300 -24.85 -16.79 20.53
CA ASP A 300 -24.71 -16.55 19.09
C ASP A 300 -24.38 -15.07 18.86
N ALA A 301 -23.16 -14.81 18.38
CA ALA A 301 -22.61 -13.49 18.08
C ALA A 301 -22.14 -13.37 16.62
N SER A 302 -22.63 -14.24 15.73
CA SER A 302 -22.25 -14.24 14.30
C SER A 302 -22.59 -12.93 13.58
N ASN A 303 -23.59 -12.20 14.11
CA ASN A 303 -24.06 -10.93 13.60
C ASN A 303 -23.52 -9.69 14.36
N ILE A 304 -22.52 -9.87 15.22
CA ILE A 304 -21.97 -8.80 16.06
C ILE A 304 -20.63 -8.31 15.49
N ALA A 305 -20.54 -7.00 15.25
CA ALA A 305 -19.29 -6.27 15.05
C ALA A 305 -18.89 -5.54 16.34
N LEU A 306 -17.59 -5.31 16.53
CA LEU A 306 -17.04 -4.58 17.67
C LEU A 306 -16.25 -3.38 17.18
N ASP A 307 -16.45 -2.21 17.76
CA ASP A 307 -15.73 -0.98 17.42
C ASP A 307 -15.18 -0.29 18.68
N VAL A 308 -14.08 0.44 18.49
CA VAL A 308 -13.50 1.30 19.53
C VAL A 308 -14.18 2.67 19.50
N THR A 309 -14.44 3.21 20.68
CA THR A 309 -15.08 4.49 20.88
C THR A 309 -14.29 5.37 21.86
N GLU A 310 -14.42 6.68 21.71
CA GLU A 310 -14.09 7.65 22.74
C GLU A 310 -14.97 7.45 23.99
N ALA A 311 -14.56 8.01 25.13
CA ALA A 311 -15.32 7.93 26.38
C ALA A 311 -16.73 8.56 26.33
N ASN A 312 -16.99 9.44 25.35
CA ASN A 312 -18.31 10.02 25.11
C ASN A 312 -19.19 9.14 24.19
N GLY A 313 -18.68 8.02 23.68
CA GLY A 313 -19.37 7.09 22.78
C GLY A 313 -19.23 7.40 21.29
N ASN A 314 -18.42 8.38 20.87
CA ASN A 314 -18.08 8.58 19.46
C ASN A 314 -17.18 7.46 18.96
N LEU A 315 -17.39 6.98 17.73
CA LEU A 315 -16.52 5.97 17.12
C LEU A 315 -15.17 6.58 16.77
N TRP A 316 -14.10 5.80 16.94
CA TRP A 316 -12.81 6.15 16.35
C TRP A 316 -12.89 6.08 14.83
N ASN A 317 -12.17 6.97 14.16
CA ASN A 317 -12.12 7.00 12.70
C ASN A 317 -11.32 5.79 12.20
N MET A 318 -11.98 4.89 11.50
CA MET A 318 -11.31 3.77 10.82
C MET A 318 -10.45 4.30 9.66
N THR A 319 -9.29 3.70 9.44
CA THR A 319 -8.54 3.97 8.20
C THR A 319 -9.21 3.28 7.01
N SER A 320 -8.71 3.52 5.80
CA SER A 320 -9.15 2.82 4.59
C SER A 320 -8.91 1.29 4.61
N VAL A 321 -8.24 0.78 5.65
CA VAL A 321 -7.87 -0.63 5.80
C VAL A 321 -8.85 -1.30 6.74
N GLY A 322 -9.72 -2.14 6.19
CA GLY A 322 -10.77 -2.82 6.94
C GLY A 322 -10.26 -3.73 8.07
N GLY A 323 -11.11 -4.01 9.04
CA GLY A 323 -10.83 -4.93 10.14
C GLY A 323 -10.94 -6.41 9.76
N SER A 324 -10.32 -7.28 10.56
CA SER A 324 -10.40 -8.73 10.41
C SER A 324 -10.66 -9.40 11.76
N ALA A 325 -11.52 -10.41 11.78
CA ALA A 325 -11.78 -11.22 12.97
C ALA A 325 -11.08 -12.57 12.87
N GLU A 326 -10.29 -12.91 13.89
CA GLU A 326 -9.76 -14.26 14.08
C GLU A 326 -10.51 -14.90 15.24
N THR A 327 -11.46 -15.79 14.95
CA THR A 327 -12.12 -16.62 15.96
C THR A 327 -11.54 -18.03 15.93
N THR A 328 -10.97 -18.49 17.04
CA THR A 328 -10.63 -19.90 17.21
C THR A 328 -11.89 -20.69 17.51
N GLN A 329 -12.38 -21.48 16.55
CA GLN A 329 -13.64 -22.24 16.61
C GLN A 329 -13.81 -23.11 17.88
N ASN A 330 -12.72 -23.45 18.58
CA ASN A 330 -12.74 -24.42 19.67
C ASN A 330 -12.73 -23.81 21.09
N THR A 331 -12.42 -22.52 21.27
CA THR A 331 -12.19 -21.94 22.62
C THR A 331 -13.24 -20.93 23.06
N LYS A 332 -14.18 -20.53 22.18
CA LYS A 332 -15.05 -19.37 22.36
C LYS A 332 -14.29 -18.04 22.52
N GLU A 333 -12.96 -18.03 22.43
CA GLU A 333 -12.15 -16.82 22.45
C GLU A 333 -11.90 -16.36 21.01
N GLY A 334 -11.86 -15.04 20.83
CA GLY A 334 -11.58 -14.40 19.56
C GLY A 334 -10.78 -13.13 19.73
N VAL A 335 -10.13 -12.72 18.64
CA VAL A 335 -9.46 -11.43 18.52
C VAL A 335 -10.07 -10.68 17.34
N TRP A 336 -10.58 -9.49 17.60
CA TRP A 336 -11.11 -8.60 16.57
C TRP A 336 -10.08 -7.50 16.32
N LYS A 337 -9.50 -7.47 15.12
CA LYS A 337 -8.43 -6.54 14.75
C LYS A 337 -8.98 -5.43 13.85
N ILE A 338 -8.71 -4.18 14.19
CA ILE A 338 -9.11 -3.00 13.40
C ILE A 338 -7.97 -1.99 13.37
N MET A 339 -7.81 -1.28 12.25
CA MET A 339 -6.93 -0.14 12.13
C MET A 339 -7.71 1.18 12.18
N TYR A 340 -7.24 2.10 13.01
CA TYR A 340 -7.79 3.45 13.20
C TYR A 340 -6.77 4.52 12.83
N GLU A 341 -7.27 5.71 12.53
CA GLU A 341 -6.44 6.90 12.38
C GLU A 341 -5.63 7.13 13.65
N LYS A 342 -4.42 7.67 13.47
CA LYS A 342 -3.58 8.03 14.60
C LYS A 342 -4.22 9.14 15.43
N THR A 343 -4.34 8.92 16.73
CA THR A 343 -4.81 9.89 17.73
C THR A 343 -3.84 9.97 18.91
N ASP A 344 -4.11 10.86 19.85
CA ASP A 344 -3.48 10.78 21.17
C ASP A 344 -4.26 9.74 22.00
N LEU A 345 -3.62 8.60 22.27
CA LEU A 345 -4.25 7.51 23.02
C LEU A 345 -4.77 7.99 24.39
N PRO A 346 -6.08 7.91 24.66
CA PRO A 346 -6.67 8.39 25.89
C PRO A 346 -6.44 7.42 27.07
N ASP A 347 -6.64 7.88 28.31
CA ASP A 347 -6.58 7.00 29.48
C ASP A 347 -7.75 6.00 29.56
N GLU A 348 -8.82 6.24 28.79
CA GLU A 348 -10.05 5.45 28.78
C GLU A 348 -10.66 5.39 27.38
N ILE A 349 -11.05 4.18 26.97
CA ILE A 349 -11.74 3.89 25.70
C ILE A 349 -13.03 3.12 25.97
N GLY A 350 -13.97 3.18 25.04
CA GLY A 350 -15.16 2.33 25.03
C GLY A 350 -15.11 1.28 23.93
N ILE A 351 -15.74 0.13 24.13
CA ILE A 351 -15.98 -0.88 23.09
C ILE A 351 -17.47 -1.01 22.86
N ARG A 352 -17.91 -0.63 21.66
CA ARG A 352 -19.31 -0.72 21.22
C ARG A 352 -19.50 -2.00 20.43
N ALA A 353 -20.53 -2.76 20.79
CA ALA A 353 -21.04 -3.82 19.94
C ALA A 353 -22.11 -3.27 19.00
N TYR A 354 -22.14 -3.77 17.77
CA TYR A 354 -23.16 -3.48 16.78
C TYR A 354 -23.74 -4.77 16.20
N ASP A 355 -25.05 -4.96 16.34
CA ASP A 355 -25.79 -6.04 15.69
C ASP A 355 -26.23 -5.53 14.30
N TYR A 356 -25.52 -5.96 13.27
CA TYR A 356 -25.75 -5.46 11.91
C TYR A 356 -27.01 -6.04 11.24
N GLU A 357 -27.55 -7.14 11.78
CA GLU A 357 -28.79 -7.75 11.28
C GLU A 357 -30.01 -6.98 11.79
N ASN A 358 -29.99 -6.58 13.06
CA ASN A 358 -31.08 -5.86 13.70
C ASN A 358 -30.87 -4.33 13.74
N SER A 359 -29.72 -3.86 13.26
CA SER A 359 -29.31 -2.44 13.29
C SER A 359 -29.32 -1.86 14.71
N ILE A 360 -28.81 -2.62 15.69
CA ILE A 360 -28.79 -2.23 17.11
C ILE A 360 -27.35 -1.89 17.52
N ALA A 361 -27.13 -0.66 17.94
CA ALA A 361 -25.91 -0.24 18.62
C ALA A 361 -26.08 -0.38 20.14
N TYR A 362 -25.22 -1.15 20.78
CA TYR A 362 -25.22 -1.31 22.24
C TYR A 362 -24.43 -0.19 22.93
N GLU A 363 -24.70 0.02 24.22
CA GLU A 363 -23.92 0.96 25.03
C GLU A 363 -22.45 0.51 25.09
N PRO A 364 -21.49 1.45 24.94
CA PRO A 364 -20.07 1.13 25.03
C PRO A 364 -19.68 0.58 26.40
N VAL A 365 -18.84 -0.43 26.36
CA VAL A 365 -18.15 -0.97 27.52
C VAL A 365 -16.87 -0.18 27.76
N MET A 366 -16.70 0.40 28.94
CA MET A 366 -15.54 1.23 29.24
C MET A 366 -14.34 0.44 29.78
N LEU A 367 -13.16 0.71 29.22
CA LEU A 367 -11.88 0.14 29.62
C LEU A 367 -10.88 1.25 29.95
N GLN A 368 -10.00 1.00 30.92
CA GLN A 368 -8.96 1.92 31.35
C GLN A 368 -7.59 1.41 30.92
N MET A 369 -6.71 2.33 30.54
CA MET A 369 -5.30 2.05 30.29
C MET A 369 -4.64 1.44 31.53
N SER A 370 -3.96 0.31 31.35
CA SER A 370 -3.26 -0.44 32.41
C SER A 370 -1.86 0.07 32.70
#